data_AF-A0A066X321-F1
#
_entry.id   AF-A0A066X321-F1
#
_cell.length_a   1.000
_cell.length_b   1.000
_cell.length_c   1.000
_cell.angle_alpha   90.00
_cell.angle_beta   90.00
_cell.angle_gamma   90.00
#
_symmetry.space_group_name_H-M   'P 1'
#
loop_
_entity.id
_entity.type
_entity.pdbx_description
1 polymer ?
#
loop_
_entity_poly.entity_id
_entity_poly.type
_entity_poly.pdbx_seq_one_letter_code
_entity_poly.pdbx_strand_id
1 'polypeptide(L)'
;MLGPTRWHGQKLLDALASGDVPGCVLDNSARRVVDLARKTGRFEDPVERPEYLEEDPDRLEFIAALAADGMVLLKNEGDVLPLSLTASVAVIGHHEAAATAASSDVAVVFVGTTNELELEGYDCDTMDLTADQYELITAVVAQNPRTVVVNFSGSPVTECGHAVACVLLGDVNPSGCLPLSWPRRNEDNLAFPNFLCDDNLELNYEERLKVGYCYYDDEDTLTPEFHFGHGLSYTTFELAAPPSVESLFGTP
;
A
#
# COMPACT_ATOMS: atom_id res chain seq x y z
N MET A 1 -0.79 -23.00 -10.02
CA MET A 1 -1.69 -22.06 -10.71
C MET A 1 -2.97 -22.79 -11.05
N LEU A 2 -4.08 -22.28 -10.53
CA LEU A 2 -5.42 -22.84 -10.71
C LEU A 2 -6.02 -22.28 -12.01
N GLY A 3 -6.10 -23.13 -13.02
CA GLY A 3 -6.66 -22.84 -14.32
C GLY A 3 -6.45 -24.03 -15.24
N PRO A 4 -7.37 -24.33 -16.18
CA PRO A 4 -7.21 -25.46 -17.09
C PRO A 4 -5.91 -25.31 -17.88
N THR A 5 -5.16 -26.40 -17.99
CA THR A 5 -3.85 -26.39 -18.61
C THR A 5 -3.97 -26.13 -20.12
N ARG A 6 -3.79 -24.87 -20.54
CA ARG A 6 -3.79 -24.49 -21.97
C ARG A 6 -2.61 -25.08 -22.74
N TRP A 7 -1.48 -25.26 -22.04
CA TRP A 7 -0.20 -25.67 -22.62
C TRP A 7 0.34 -26.99 -22.04
N HIS A 8 -0.05 -27.35 -20.82
CA HIS A 8 0.27 -28.66 -20.25
C HIS A 8 -0.80 -29.70 -20.65
N GLY A 9 -0.42 -30.98 -20.70
CA GLY A 9 -1.27 -32.06 -21.23
C GLY A 9 -0.85 -32.50 -22.63
N GLN A 10 -1.80 -32.74 -23.54
CA GLN A 10 -1.52 -33.34 -24.85
C GLN A 10 -0.50 -32.55 -25.67
N LYS A 11 -0.58 -31.22 -25.71
CA LYS A 11 0.38 -30.37 -26.44
C LYS A 11 1.83 -30.56 -25.96
N LEU A 12 2.03 -30.74 -24.65
CA LEU A 12 3.35 -31.00 -24.09
C LEU A 12 3.83 -32.41 -24.43
N LEU A 13 2.94 -33.41 -24.42
CA LEU A 13 3.27 -34.78 -24.84
C LEU A 13 3.68 -34.83 -26.31
N ASP A 14 2.94 -34.13 -27.18
CA ASP A 14 3.26 -34.02 -28.60
C ASP A 14 4.63 -33.35 -28.82
N ALA A 15 4.91 -32.27 -28.08
CA ALA A 15 6.20 -31.56 -28.15
C ALA A 15 7.39 -32.37 -27.62
N LEU A 16 7.18 -33.25 -26.63
CA LEU A 16 8.19 -34.21 -26.18
C LEU A 16 8.45 -35.29 -27.25
N ALA A 17 7.38 -35.75 -27.92
CA ALA A 17 7.47 -36.77 -28.96
C ALA A 17 8.13 -36.24 -30.24
N SER A 18 7.88 -34.98 -30.62
CA SER A 18 8.53 -34.31 -31.74
C SER A 18 9.97 -33.89 -31.44
N GLY A 19 10.36 -33.84 -30.15
CA GLY A 19 11.67 -33.39 -29.70
C GLY A 19 11.80 -31.87 -29.54
N ASP A 20 10.70 -31.12 -29.75
CA ASP A 20 10.65 -29.66 -29.55
C ASP A 20 10.89 -29.27 -28.07
N VAL A 21 10.53 -30.17 -27.15
CA VAL A 21 10.87 -30.05 -25.72
C VAL A 21 11.77 -31.22 -25.32
N PRO A 22 12.99 -30.96 -24.84
CA PRO A 22 13.85 -32.02 -24.30
C PRO A 22 13.26 -32.62 -23.02
N GLY A 23 13.32 -33.96 -22.86
CA GLY A 23 12.81 -34.65 -21.68
C GLY A 23 13.39 -34.16 -20.35
N CYS A 24 14.66 -33.73 -20.34
CA CYS A 24 15.28 -33.17 -19.14
C CYS A 24 14.59 -31.88 -18.64
N VAL A 25 13.92 -31.12 -19.51
CA VAL A 25 13.15 -29.93 -19.12
C VAL A 25 11.91 -30.35 -18.32
N LEU A 26 11.21 -31.40 -18.77
CA LEU A 26 10.08 -31.98 -18.03
C LEU A 26 10.55 -32.52 -16.68
N ASP A 27 11.62 -33.32 -16.66
CA ASP A 27 12.16 -33.93 -15.44
C ASP A 27 12.54 -32.87 -14.41
N ASN A 28 13.20 -31.79 -14.84
CA ASN A 28 13.56 -30.68 -13.95
C ASN A 28 12.32 -29.96 -13.41
N SER A 29 11.27 -29.79 -14.21
CA SER A 29 10.02 -29.18 -13.76
C SER A 29 9.27 -30.05 -12.75
N ALA A 30 9.11 -31.34 -13.07
CA ALA A 30 8.50 -32.32 -12.18
C ALA A 30 9.28 -32.43 -10.85
N ARG A 31 10.62 -32.43 -10.93
CA ARG A 31 11.49 -32.45 -9.74
C ARG A 31 11.23 -31.25 -8.83
N ARG A 32 11.06 -30.03 -9.35
CA ARG A 32 10.73 -28.86 -8.52
C ARG A 32 9.41 -29.01 -7.77
N VAL A 33 8.38 -29.57 -8.41
CA VAL A 33 7.07 -29.83 -7.76
C VAL A 33 7.20 -30.90 -6.68
N VAL A 34 7.91 -31.99 -6.97
CA VAL A 34 8.18 -33.07 -6.00
C VAL A 34 9.04 -32.55 -4.83
N ASP A 35 10.03 -31.72 -5.10
CA ASP A 35 10.89 -31.13 -4.08
C ASP A 35 10.12 -30.15 -3.20
N LEU A 36 9.20 -29.37 -3.77
CA LEU A 36 8.28 -28.52 -3.00
C LEU A 36 7.40 -29.38 -2.09
N ALA A 37 6.77 -30.42 -2.63
CA ALA A 37 5.95 -31.36 -1.86
C ALA A 37 6.74 -32.00 -0.71
N ARG A 38 8.03 -32.35 -0.94
CA ARG A 38 8.90 -32.85 0.12
C ARG A 38 9.19 -31.79 1.17
N LYS A 39 9.54 -30.57 0.75
CA LYS A 39 9.86 -29.46 1.66
C LYS A 39 8.68 -29.07 2.55
N THR A 40 7.46 -29.18 2.05
CA THR A 40 6.23 -28.85 2.80
C THR A 40 5.66 -30.05 3.58
N GLY A 41 6.35 -31.19 3.61
CA GLY A 41 5.89 -32.39 4.32
C GLY A 41 4.64 -33.03 3.71
N ARG A 42 4.35 -32.75 2.43
CA ARG A 42 3.11 -33.16 1.76
C ARG A 42 3.01 -34.68 1.58
N PHE A 43 4.14 -35.38 1.53
CA PHE A 43 4.15 -36.84 1.44
C PHE A 43 3.81 -37.50 2.78
N GLU A 44 4.12 -36.82 3.88
CA GLU A 44 3.87 -37.24 5.26
C GLU A 44 2.45 -36.86 5.72
N ASP A 45 1.96 -35.66 5.37
CA ASP A 45 0.58 -35.21 5.59
C ASP A 45 -0.12 -34.95 4.23
N PRO A 46 -0.67 -36.01 3.59
CA PRO A 46 -1.31 -35.92 2.28
C PRO A 46 -2.77 -35.46 2.35
N VAL A 47 -3.33 -35.14 3.51
CA VAL A 47 -4.72 -34.67 3.63
C VAL A 47 -4.78 -33.16 3.45
N GLU A 48 -5.61 -32.70 2.52
CA GLU A 48 -5.95 -31.28 2.40
C GLU A 48 -7.07 -30.98 3.39
N ARG A 49 -6.82 -30.05 4.31
CA ARG A 49 -7.78 -29.67 5.34
C ARG A 49 -8.74 -28.62 4.76
N PRO A 50 -10.01 -28.63 5.18
CA PRO A 50 -10.94 -27.57 4.78
C PRO A 50 -10.44 -26.21 5.30
N GLU A 51 -10.73 -25.17 4.54
CA GLU A 51 -10.56 -23.79 4.98
C GLU A 51 -11.40 -23.55 6.23
N TYR A 52 -10.80 -22.89 7.23
CA TYR A 52 -11.49 -22.50 8.45
C TYR A 52 -11.02 -21.11 8.89
N LEU A 53 -11.89 -20.39 9.59
CA LEU A 53 -11.57 -19.14 10.26
C LEU A 53 -11.15 -19.47 11.69
N GLU A 54 -10.05 -18.88 12.14
CA GLU A 54 -9.59 -18.94 13.53
C GLU A 54 -9.52 -17.52 14.08
N GLU A 55 -10.38 -17.22 15.03
CA GLU A 55 -10.28 -15.97 15.80
C GLU A 55 -9.28 -16.16 16.93
N ASP A 56 -8.15 -15.50 16.80
CA ASP A 56 -7.02 -15.57 17.72
C ASP A 56 -6.75 -14.15 18.24
N PRO A 57 -7.11 -13.81 19.48
CA PRO A 57 -7.00 -12.46 20.02
C PRO A 57 -5.58 -11.89 19.94
N ASP A 58 -4.56 -12.72 20.20
CA ASP A 58 -3.15 -12.30 20.15
C ASP A 58 -2.75 -11.95 18.70
N ARG A 59 -3.30 -12.68 17.73
CA ARG A 59 -3.09 -12.39 16.30
C ARG A 59 -3.80 -11.12 15.86
N LEU A 60 -5.02 -10.90 16.33
CA LEU A 60 -5.77 -9.67 16.03
C LEU A 60 -5.05 -8.45 16.63
N GLU A 61 -4.56 -8.53 17.86
CA GLU A 61 -3.75 -7.48 18.48
C GLU A 61 -2.46 -7.22 17.69
N PHE A 62 -1.77 -8.28 17.27
CA PHE A 62 -0.58 -8.16 16.43
C PHE A 62 -0.88 -7.49 15.07
N ILE A 63 -1.98 -7.86 14.42
CA ILE A 63 -2.41 -7.25 13.14
C ILE A 63 -2.74 -5.77 13.35
N ALA A 64 -3.45 -5.42 14.42
CA ALA A 64 -3.78 -4.03 14.75
C ALA A 64 -2.51 -3.19 14.98
N ALA A 65 -1.53 -3.73 15.72
CA ALA A 65 -0.24 -3.08 15.95
C ALA A 65 0.53 -2.87 14.63
N LEU A 66 0.64 -3.89 13.79
CA LEU A 66 1.29 -3.78 12.48
C LEU A 66 0.59 -2.77 11.56
N ALA A 67 -0.75 -2.76 11.58
CA ALA A 67 -1.53 -1.81 10.80
C ALA A 67 -1.26 -0.37 11.29
N ALA A 68 -1.18 -0.14 12.61
CA ALA A 68 -0.87 1.17 13.18
C ALA A 68 0.57 1.62 12.84
N ASP A 69 1.56 0.73 12.95
CA ASP A 69 2.96 1.01 12.61
C ASP A 69 3.14 1.34 11.11
N GLY A 70 2.30 0.75 10.26
CA GLY A 70 2.28 0.99 8.81
C GLY A 70 1.57 2.28 8.40
N MET A 71 0.83 2.95 9.30
CA MET A 71 0.16 4.21 8.98
C MET A 71 1.16 5.35 8.83
N VAL A 72 1.01 6.10 7.74
CA VAL A 72 1.85 7.26 7.44
C VAL A 72 1.08 8.54 7.78
N LEU A 73 1.55 9.29 8.78
CA LEU A 73 1.02 10.62 9.07
C LEU A 73 1.64 11.63 8.10
N LEU A 74 0.85 12.18 7.19
CA LEU A 74 1.38 13.04 6.12
C LEU A 74 1.46 14.51 6.54
N LYS A 75 0.48 14.95 7.32
CA LYS A 75 0.26 16.34 7.73
C LYS A 75 -0.42 16.39 9.10
N ASN A 76 0.01 17.32 9.96
CA ASN A 76 -0.62 17.58 11.26
C ASN A 76 -0.52 19.08 11.61
N GLU A 77 -1.25 19.92 10.88
CA GLU A 77 -1.24 21.37 11.13
C GLU A 77 -2.05 21.72 12.37
N GLY A 78 -1.51 22.61 13.22
CA GLY A 78 -2.17 23.04 14.45
C GLY A 78 -2.27 21.96 15.53
N ASP A 79 -1.45 20.90 15.42
CA ASP A 79 -1.38 19.78 16.36
C ASP A 79 -2.77 19.21 16.68
N VAL A 80 -3.59 18.98 15.63
CA VAL A 80 -4.94 18.43 15.77
C VAL A 80 -4.89 17.00 16.30
N LEU A 81 -3.89 16.22 15.87
CA LEU A 81 -3.61 14.88 16.38
C LEU A 81 -2.45 14.89 17.39
N PRO A 82 -2.48 14.00 18.40
CA PRO A 82 -3.56 13.06 18.72
C PRO A 82 -4.81 13.76 19.28
N LEU A 83 -5.97 13.13 19.11
CA LEU A 83 -7.26 13.64 19.56
C LEU A 83 -7.36 13.60 21.09
N SER A 84 -7.97 14.62 21.68
CA SER A 84 -8.29 14.61 23.12
C SER A 84 -9.45 13.66 23.41
N LEU A 85 -9.32 12.84 24.46
CA LEU A 85 -10.40 11.99 24.98
C LEU A 85 -11.63 12.76 25.47
N THR A 86 -11.51 14.08 25.66
CA THR A 86 -12.62 14.95 26.06
C THR A 86 -13.26 15.69 24.89
N ALA A 87 -12.69 15.60 23.69
CA ALA A 87 -13.22 16.26 22.51
C ALA A 87 -14.45 15.51 21.98
N SER A 88 -15.45 16.26 21.55
CA SER A 88 -16.52 15.74 20.71
C SER A 88 -16.00 15.52 19.28
N VAL A 89 -16.17 14.32 18.75
CA VAL A 89 -15.63 13.92 17.44
C VAL A 89 -16.77 13.57 16.49
N ALA A 90 -16.85 14.25 15.35
CA ALA A 90 -17.71 13.87 14.24
C ALA A 90 -17.01 12.81 13.38
N VAL A 91 -17.56 11.60 13.29
CA VAL A 91 -17.06 10.53 12.40
C VAL A 91 -17.90 10.53 11.12
N ILE A 92 -17.25 10.74 9.97
CA ILE A 92 -17.91 11.03 8.70
C ILE A 92 -17.37 10.08 7.61
N GLY A 93 -18.26 9.39 6.90
CA GLY A 93 -17.88 8.50 5.78
C GLY A 93 -18.83 8.51 4.58
N HIS A 94 -19.90 9.31 4.60
CA HIS A 94 -20.85 9.48 3.49
C HIS A 94 -21.58 10.83 3.61
N HIS A 95 -22.33 11.21 2.56
CA HIS A 95 -22.97 12.52 2.42
C HIS A 95 -23.85 12.94 3.62
N GLU A 96 -24.07 14.25 3.77
CA GLU A 96 -24.73 14.95 4.90
C GLU A 96 -23.93 15.00 6.21
N ALA A 97 -22.74 15.61 6.16
CA ALA A 97 -21.83 15.71 7.30
C ALA A 97 -21.70 17.12 7.93
N ALA A 98 -22.19 18.15 7.25
CA ALA A 98 -21.90 19.56 7.59
C ALA A 98 -22.37 19.98 8.98
N ALA A 99 -23.60 19.64 9.37
CA ALA A 99 -24.15 20.02 10.68
C ALA A 99 -23.45 19.28 11.84
N THR A 100 -23.11 18.01 11.64
CA THR A 100 -22.38 17.20 12.63
C THR A 100 -20.95 17.71 12.79
N ALA A 101 -20.28 18.04 11.69
CA ALA A 101 -18.95 18.64 11.72
C ALA A 101 -18.92 19.99 12.46
N ALA A 102 -19.90 20.86 12.19
CA ALA A 102 -19.99 22.19 12.82
C ALA A 102 -20.25 22.14 14.34
N SER A 103 -20.87 21.07 14.84
CA SER A 103 -21.24 20.91 16.24
C SER A 103 -20.24 20.09 17.07
N SER A 104 -19.16 19.63 16.45
CA SER A 104 -18.11 18.83 17.10
C SER A 104 -16.80 19.61 17.21
N ASP A 105 -15.97 19.28 18.20
CA ASP A 105 -14.67 19.92 18.40
C ASP A 105 -13.68 19.56 17.27
N VAL A 106 -13.77 18.33 16.76
CA VAL A 106 -12.96 17.81 15.64
C VAL A 106 -13.84 16.98 14.71
N ALA A 107 -13.60 17.06 13.41
CA ALA A 107 -14.20 16.18 12.41
C ALA A 107 -13.16 15.18 11.86
N VAL A 108 -13.54 13.91 11.73
CA VAL A 108 -12.73 12.85 11.11
C VAL A 108 -13.48 12.33 9.89
N VAL A 109 -12.92 12.59 8.72
CA VAL A 109 -13.50 12.20 7.42
C VAL A 109 -12.73 11.01 6.87
N PHE A 110 -13.44 9.92 6.64
CA PHE A 110 -12.92 8.71 6.03
C PHE A 110 -13.20 8.74 4.53
N VAL A 111 -12.13 8.64 3.75
CA VAL A 111 -12.12 8.63 2.28
C VAL A 111 -11.25 7.48 1.79
N GLY A 112 -11.32 7.18 0.50
CA GLY A 112 -10.52 6.12 -0.07
C GLY A 112 -11.04 5.58 -1.39
N THR A 113 -10.48 4.44 -1.75
CA THR A 113 -10.88 3.64 -2.90
C THR A 113 -11.67 2.42 -2.44
N THR A 114 -12.43 1.84 -3.35
CA THR A 114 -13.20 0.62 -3.13
C THR A 114 -12.65 -0.50 -4.02
N ASN A 115 -13.04 -1.74 -3.75
CA ASN A 115 -12.69 -2.89 -4.61
C ASN A 115 -13.22 -2.75 -6.06
N GLU A 116 -14.14 -1.81 -6.31
CA GLU A 116 -14.61 -1.49 -7.67
C GLU A 116 -13.64 -0.57 -8.41
N LEU A 117 -12.88 0.24 -7.67
CA LEU A 117 -11.88 1.17 -8.22
C LEU A 117 -10.47 0.55 -8.31
N GLU A 118 -10.15 -0.40 -7.43
CA GLU A 118 -8.87 -1.11 -7.37
C GLU A 118 -9.06 -2.62 -7.67
N LEU A 119 -9.49 -2.93 -8.89
CA LEU A 119 -9.85 -4.30 -9.28
C LEU A 119 -8.63 -5.14 -9.71
N GLU A 120 -8.55 -6.39 -9.26
CA GLU A 120 -7.50 -7.32 -9.71
C GLU A 120 -7.51 -7.47 -11.24
N GLY A 121 -6.35 -7.23 -11.86
CA GLY A 121 -6.16 -7.36 -13.31
C GLY A 121 -6.56 -6.12 -14.12
N TYR A 122 -6.86 -5.01 -13.45
CA TYR A 122 -7.14 -3.71 -14.06
C TYR A 122 -6.24 -2.64 -13.47
N ASP A 123 -5.78 -1.73 -14.34
CA ASP A 123 -5.08 -0.53 -13.92
C ASP A 123 -6.09 0.57 -13.59
N CYS A 124 -5.78 1.43 -12.61
CA CYS A 124 -6.60 2.60 -12.30
C CYS A 124 -6.34 3.71 -13.34
N ASP A 125 -7.41 4.34 -13.84
CA ASP A 125 -7.31 5.43 -14.82
C ASP A 125 -6.89 6.77 -14.20
N THR A 126 -7.00 6.91 -12.88
CA THR A 126 -6.64 8.13 -12.14
C THR A 126 -6.15 7.80 -10.73
N MET A 127 -5.38 8.72 -10.15
CA MET A 127 -4.96 8.70 -8.74
C MET A 127 -5.90 9.51 -7.84
N ASP A 128 -6.87 10.22 -8.41
CA ASP A 128 -7.78 11.10 -7.69
C ASP A 128 -8.85 10.32 -6.93
N LEU A 129 -9.24 10.85 -5.77
CA LEU A 129 -10.49 10.47 -5.13
C LEU A 129 -11.68 10.86 -6.02
N THR A 130 -12.82 10.21 -5.82
CA THR A 130 -14.05 10.58 -6.55
C THR A 130 -14.46 12.02 -6.25
N ALA A 131 -15.10 12.69 -7.22
CA ALA A 131 -15.53 14.09 -7.06
C ALA A 131 -16.38 14.31 -5.79
N ASP A 132 -17.29 13.39 -5.51
CA ASP A 132 -18.14 13.37 -4.31
C ASP A 132 -17.34 13.38 -2.99
N GLN A 133 -16.18 12.71 -2.96
CA GLN A 133 -15.30 12.71 -1.78
C GLN A 133 -14.58 14.04 -1.62
N TYR A 134 -14.10 14.65 -2.71
CA TYR A 134 -13.54 16.01 -2.67
C TYR A 134 -14.58 17.04 -2.23
N GLU A 135 -15.82 16.93 -2.72
CA GLU A 135 -16.94 17.78 -2.29
C GLU A 135 -17.25 17.60 -0.80
N LEU A 136 -17.25 16.36 -0.29
CA LEU A 136 -17.44 16.06 1.12
C LEU A 136 -16.34 16.68 1.98
N ILE A 137 -15.07 16.47 1.64
CA ILE A 137 -13.92 17.06 2.37
C ILE A 137 -14.05 18.58 2.39
N THR A 138 -14.32 19.19 1.24
CA THR A 138 -14.45 20.66 1.10
C THR A 138 -15.57 21.19 1.98
N ALA A 139 -16.73 20.52 1.96
CA ALA A 139 -17.88 20.91 2.76
C ALA A 139 -17.62 20.78 4.28
N VAL A 140 -16.95 19.71 4.71
CA VAL A 140 -16.62 19.48 6.13
C VAL A 140 -15.60 20.49 6.63
N VAL A 141 -14.50 20.69 5.90
CA VAL A 141 -13.45 21.66 6.25
C VAL A 141 -14.00 23.08 6.35
N ALA A 142 -14.94 23.45 5.47
CA ALA A 142 -15.61 24.75 5.52
C ALA A 142 -16.45 24.97 6.79
N GLN A 143 -16.96 23.89 7.41
CA GLN A 143 -17.71 23.96 8.66
C GLN A 143 -16.84 23.78 9.90
N ASN A 144 -15.78 22.97 9.80
CA ASN A 144 -14.86 22.70 10.90
C ASN A 144 -13.41 22.66 10.39
N PRO A 145 -12.60 23.71 10.64
CA PRO A 145 -11.21 23.74 10.20
C PRO A 145 -10.33 22.72 10.95
N ARG A 146 -10.78 22.18 12.10
CA ARG A 146 -10.13 21.05 12.78
C ARG A 146 -10.65 19.75 12.19
N THR A 147 -10.26 19.48 10.95
CA THR A 147 -10.63 18.25 10.24
C THR A 147 -9.41 17.36 10.03
N VAL A 148 -9.56 16.08 10.35
CA VAL A 148 -8.62 15.00 10.03
C VAL A 148 -9.20 14.20 8.87
N VAL A 149 -8.41 13.99 7.82
CA VAL A 149 -8.80 13.12 6.69
C VAL A 149 -8.01 11.82 6.80
N VAL A 150 -8.72 10.70 6.86
CA VAL A 150 -8.14 9.35 6.88
C VAL A 150 -8.40 8.71 5.52
N ASN A 151 -7.32 8.45 4.76
CA ASN A 151 -7.39 7.87 3.43
C ASN A 151 -7.12 6.36 3.46
N PHE A 152 -8.07 5.56 2.99
CA PHE A 152 -7.94 4.14 2.75
C PHE A 152 -7.82 3.84 1.25
N SER A 153 -6.60 3.77 0.75
CA SER A 153 -6.30 3.37 -0.63
C SER A 153 -5.29 2.22 -0.66
N GLY A 154 -5.44 1.29 -1.60
CA GLY A 154 -4.62 0.07 -1.69
C GLY A 154 -5.21 -1.15 -0.97
N SER A 155 -6.53 -1.17 -0.77
CA SER A 155 -7.31 -2.17 -0.01
C SER A 155 -6.99 -2.26 1.51
N PRO A 156 -7.94 -1.94 2.42
CA PRO A 156 -7.71 -2.05 3.86
C PRO A 156 -7.64 -3.50 4.33
N VAL A 157 -6.92 -3.72 5.44
CA VAL A 157 -6.72 -5.04 6.07
C VAL A 157 -7.67 -5.26 7.27
N THR A 158 -7.72 -6.48 7.81
CA THR A 158 -8.43 -6.79 9.07
C THR A 158 -7.90 -5.91 10.22
N GLU A 159 -8.74 -5.59 11.22
CA GLU A 159 -8.42 -4.72 12.37
C GLU A 159 -8.07 -3.25 12.06
N CYS A 160 -8.27 -2.80 10.82
CA CYS A 160 -7.92 -1.45 10.42
C CYS A 160 -8.62 -0.34 11.24
N GLY A 161 -9.89 -0.54 11.61
CA GLY A 161 -10.62 0.42 12.45
C GLY A 161 -10.04 0.57 13.86
N HIS A 162 -9.58 -0.52 14.46
CA HIS A 162 -8.91 -0.52 15.77
C HIS A 162 -7.56 0.21 15.67
N ALA A 163 -6.75 -0.15 14.68
CA ALA A 163 -5.47 0.50 14.43
C ALA A 163 -5.61 2.01 14.23
N VAL A 164 -6.60 2.45 13.43
CA VAL A 164 -6.85 3.89 13.23
C VAL A 164 -7.24 4.57 14.52
N ALA A 165 -8.10 3.95 15.35
CA ALA A 165 -8.48 4.52 16.63
C ALA A 165 -7.27 4.70 17.55
N CYS A 166 -6.38 3.69 17.65
CA CYS A 166 -5.17 3.77 18.46
C CYS A 166 -4.25 4.91 18.02
N VAL A 167 -4.06 5.11 16.72
CA VAL A 167 -3.27 6.23 16.19
C VAL A 167 -3.96 7.56 16.46
N LEU A 168 -5.25 7.70 16.11
CA LEU A 168 -5.99 8.95 16.30
C LEU A 168 -6.02 9.40 17.76
N LEU A 169 -6.11 8.47 18.72
CA LEU A 169 -6.15 8.76 20.15
C LEU A 169 -4.76 8.90 20.79
N GLY A 170 -3.69 8.57 20.05
CA GLY A 170 -2.32 8.63 20.54
C GLY A 170 -1.90 7.45 21.42
N ASP A 171 -2.67 6.36 21.45
CA ASP A 171 -2.25 5.10 22.06
C ASP A 171 -1.04 4.52 21.32
N VAL A 172 -0.98 4.76 20.01
CA VAL A 172 0.18 4.47 19.16
C VAL A 172 0.64 5.76 18.47
N ASN A 173 1.95 5.98 18.47
CA ASN A 173 2.56 7.07 17.72
C ASN A 173 2.79 6.61 16.27
N PRO A 174 2.25 7.30 15.25
CA PRO A 174 2.47 6.91 13.86
C PRO A 174 3.96 6.97 13.51
N SER A 175 4.41 5.92 12.83
CA SER A 175 5.83 5.71 12.48
C SER A 175 6.04 5.27 11.03
N GLY A 176 4.97 5.11 10.25
CA GLY A 176 5.08 4.72 8.85
C GLY A 176 5.76 5.81 8.02
N CYS A 177 6.53 5.37 7.04
CA CYS A 177 7.13 6.22 6.01
C CYS A 177 6.61 5.79 4.63
N LEU A 178 6.35 6.74 3.73
CA LEU A 178 5.89 6.44 2.38
C LEU A 178 6.90 5.54 1.64
N PRO A 179 6.50 4.36 1.14
CA PRO A 179 7.36 3.49 0.33
C PRO A 179 7.43 3.94 -1.14
N LEU A 180 6.76 5.03 -1.49
CA LEU A 180 6.63 5.58 -2.83
C LEU A 180 6.51 7.11 -2.77
N SER A 181 7.13 7.82 -3.70
CA SER A 181 6.92 9.27 -3.83
C SER A 181 5.50 9.53 -4.31
N TRP A 182 4.82 10.49 -3.71
CA TRP A 182 3.47 10.87 -4.10
C TRP A 182 3.53 12.10 -5.01
N PRO A 183 3.25 11.97 -6.31
CA PRO A 183 3.28 13.10 -7.23
C PRO A 183 2.12 14.06 -6.96
N ARG A 184 2.23 15.30 -7.44
CA ARG A 184 1.11 16.25 -7.37
C ARG A 184 0.00 15.90 -8.33
N ARG A 185 0.36 15.31 -9.47
CA ARG A 185 -0.54 14.83 -10.52
C ARG A 185 0.03 13.55 -11.10
N ASN A 186 -0.82 12.65 -11.59
CA ASN A 186 -0.33 11.41 -12.19
C ASN A 186 0.63 11.67 -13.38
N GLU A 187 0.38 12.74 -14.13
CA GLU A 187 1.19 13.20 -15.26
C GLU A 187 2.61 13.64 -14.89
N ASP A 188 2.86 13.92 -13.61
CA ASP A 188 4.19 14.30 -13.14
C ASP A 188 5.12 13.08 -12.99
N ASN A 189 4.61 11.85 -13.17
CA ASN A 189 5.44 10.66 -13.27
C ASN A 189 6.11 10.58 -14.65
N LEU A 190 7.43 10.36 -14.69
CA LEU A 190 8.16 10.24 -15.96
C LEU A 190 7.67 9.09 -16.85
N ALA A 191 7.11 8.04 -16.24
CA ALA A 191 6.53 6.90 -16.96
C ALA A 191 5.13 7.18 -17.56
N PHE A 192 4.44 8.26 -17.14
CA PHE A 192 3.07 8.55 -17.57
C PHE A 192 2.85 8.57 -19.09
N PRO A 193 3.68 9.24 -19.93
CA PRO A 193 3.44 9.26 -21.38
C PRO A 193 3.61 7.89 -22.06
N ASN A 194 4.26 6.94 -21.38
CA ASN A 194 4.49 5.59 -21.88
C ASN A 194 3.52 4.58 -21.25
N PHE A 195 2.52 5.03 -20.49
CA PHE A 195 1.55 4.19 -19.83
C PHE A 195 0.43 3.79 -20.82
N LEU A 196 0.04 2.50 -20.78
CA LEU A 196 -0.72 1.74 -21.79
C LEU A 196 0.11 1.29 -23.00
N CYS A 197 -0.11 0.05 -23.43
CA CYS A 197 0.52 -0.46 -24.65
C CYS A 197 0.08 0.35 -25.87
N ASP A 198 0.98 0.45 -26.85
CA ASP A 198 0.65 0.98 -28.17
C ASP A 198 -0.32 0.05 -28.93
N ASP A 199 -0.73 0.46 -30.14
CA ASP A 199 -1.61 -0.32 -31.01
C ASP A 199 -1.04 -1.70 -31.39
N ASN A 200 0.27 -1.93 -31.20
CA ASN A 200 0.96 -3.19 -31.44
C ASN A 200 1.08 -4.07 -30.18
N LEU A 201 0.49 -3.64 -29.05
CA LEU A 201 0.61 -4.26 -27.74
C LEU A 201 2.03 -4.21 -27.15
N GLU A 202 2.84 -3.22 -27.55
CA GLU A 202 4.17 -2.98 -27.01
C GLU A 202 4.15 -1.86 -25.96
N LEU A 203 4.89 -2.04 -24.87
CA LEU A 203 5.05 -1.07 -23.78
C LEU A 203 6.54 -0.73 -23.63
N ASN A 204 6.90 0.53 -23.89
CA ASN A 204 8.29 0.97 -23.91
C ASN A 204 8.64 1.77 -22.64
N TYR A 205 9.50 1.19 -21.79
CA TYR A 205 9.94 1.79 -20.53
C TYR A 205 11.05 2.82 -20.78
N GLU A 206 10.70 3.96 -21.39
CA GLU A 206 11.68 4.98 -21.79
C GLU A 206 12.31 5.72 -20.59
N GLU A 207 11.63 5.73 -19.44
CA GLU A 207 12.12 6.28 -18.18
C GLU A 207 13.34 5.53 -17.64
N ARG A 208 13.59 4.30 -18.11
CA ARG A 208 14.73 3.45 -17.75
C ARG A 208 14.89 3.31 -16.23
N LEU A 209 15.94 3.92 -15.65
CA LEU A 209 16.24 3.84 -14.22
C LEU A 209 15.63 5.01 -13.42
N LYS A 210 14.99 5.97 -14.11
CA LYS A 210 14.35 7.15 -13.52
C LYS A 210 12.89 6.85 -13.20
N VAL A 211 12.69 5.82 -12.36
CA VAL A 211 11.38 5.38 -11.89
C VAL A 211 11.15 5.89 -10.46
N GLY A 212 9.98 6.50 -10.22
CA GLY A 212 9.58 6.96 -8.89
C GLY A 212 10.56 7.97 -8.28
N TYR A 213 11.00 7.73 -7.05
CA TYR A 213 11.89 8.65 -6.32
C TYR A 213 13.23 8.89 -7.04
N CYS A 214 13.76 7.90 -7.78
CA CYS A 214 14.99 8.06 -8.57
C CYS A 214 14.89 9.15 -9.66
N TYR A 215 13.68 9.47 -10.11
CA TYR A 215 13.42 10.62 -10.97
C TYR A 215 13.37 11.91 -10.15
N TYR A 216 12.59 11.94 -9.07
CA TYR A 216 12.40 13.13 -8.23
C TYR A 216 13.63 13.60 -7.45
N ASP A 217 14.63 12.73 -7.23
CA ASP A 217 15.87 13.07 -6.54
C ASP A 217 16.90 13.79 -7.44
N ASP A 218 16.64 13.92 -8.74
CA ASP A 218 17.50 14.69 -9.65
C ASP A 218 17.28 16.20 -9.50
N GLU A 219 18.38 16.99 -9.56
CA GLU A 219 18.41 18.43 -9.27
C GLU A 219 17.47 19.30 -10.16
N ASP A 220 17.10 18.82 -11.35
CA ASP A 220 16.32 19.56 -12.36
C ASP A 220 14.91 18.99 -12.59
N THR A 221 14.34 18.29 -11.60
CA THR A 221 13.03 17.63 -11.73
C THR A 221 11.93 18.29 -10.88
N LEU A 222 10.69 17.83 -11.07
CA LEU A 222 9.54 18.31 -10.30
C LEU A 222 9.67 17.90 -8.83
N THR A 223 9.17 18.71 -7.90
CA THR A 223 9.06 18.30 -6.50
C THR A 223 7.75 17.52 -6.31
N PRO A 224 7.80 16.28 -5.78
CA PRO A 224 6.60 15.52 -5.45
C PRO A 224 5.82 16.22 -4.32
N GLU A 225 4.54 15.88 -4.15
CA GLU A 225 3.76 16.39 -3.03
C GLU A 225 4.30 15.84 -1.70
N PHE A 226 4.65 14.56 -1.68
CA PHE A 226 5.36 13.92 -0.58
C PHE A 226 6.49 13.05 -1.13
N HIS A 227 7.67 13.18 -0.55
CA HIS A 227 8.84 12.39 -0.96
C HIS A 227 8.73 10.94 -0.47
N PHE A 228 9.41 10.03 -1.18
CA PHE A 228 9.73 8.72 -0.63
C PHE A 228 10.37 8.86 0.77
N GLY A 229 9.94 8.03 1.71
CA GLY A 229 10.39 8.09 3.09
C GLY A 229 9.69 9.15 3.96
N HIS A 230 8.81 9.98 3.42
CA HIS A 230 8.07 10.98 4.20
C HIS A 230 7.11 10.31 5.18
N GLY A 231 7.09 10.81 6.41
CA GLY A 231 6.21 10.36 7.48
C GLY A 231 6.45 11.20 8.73
N LEU A 232 5.38 11.79 9.28
CA LEU A 232 5.41 12.56 10.51
C LEU A 232 5.17 11.65 11.71
N SER A 233 5.47 12.19 12.89
CA SER A 233 5.31 11.52 14.18
C SER A 233 4.76 12.50 15.21
N TYR A 234 4.15 11.99 16.29
CA TYR A 234 3.77 12.81 17.44
C TYR A 234 4.98 13.22 18.31
N THR A 235 6.15 12.63 18.07
CA THR A 235 7.40 13.01 18.72
C THR A 235 8.36 13.69 17.75
N THR A 236 9.30 14.43 18.30
CA THR A 236 10.41 15.01 17.56
C THR A 236 11.68 14.18 17.74
N PHE A 237 12.50 14.15 16.70
CA PHE A 237 13.80 13.47 16.70
C PHE A 237 14.88 14.47 16.28
N GLU A 238 16.04 14.37 16.90
CA GLU A 238 17.24 15.09 16.46
C GLU A 238 18.30 14.05 16.10
N LEU A 239 18.79 14.10 14.86
CA LEU A 239 19.86 13.23 14.40
C LEU A 239 21.21 13.86 14.77
N ALA A 240 22.01 13.14 15.54
CA ALA A 240 23.41 13.48 15.72
C ALA A 240 24.18 13.25 14.41
N ALA A 241 25.31 13.95 14.24
CA ALA A 241 26.19 13.73 13.11
C ALA A 241 26.60 12.24 13.04
N PRO A 242 26.58 11.63 11.84
CA PRO A 242 27.01 10.25 11.70
C PRO A 242 28.47 10.12 12.16
N PRO A 243 28.84 9.03 12.85
CA PRO A 243 30.23 8.77 13.19
C PRO A 243 31.08 8.72 11.91
N SER A 244 32.32 9.19 11.98
CA SER A 244 33.23 9.13 10.83
C SER A 244 33.53 7.67 10.47
N VAL A 245 33.79 7.41 9.19
CA VAL A 245 34.23 6.07 8.73
C VAL A 245 35.45 5.60 9.53
N GLU A 246 36.39 6.50 9.81
CA GLU A 246 37.57 6.24 10.66
C GLU A 246 37.20 5.84 12.09
N SER A 247 36.16 6.45 12.67
CA SER A 247 35.69 6.09 14.02
C SER A 247 34.98 4.74 14.08
N LEU A 248 34.39 4.29 12.96
CA LEU A 248 33.71 2.99 12.87
C LEU A 248 34.67 1.85 12.50
N PHE A 249 35.61 2.10 11.58
CA PHE A 249 36.41 1.06 10.93
C PHE A 249 37.92 1.21 11.13
N GLY A 250 38.38 2.27 11.80
CA GLY A 250 39.81 2.62 11.94
C GLY A 250 40.36 3.36 10.72
N THR A 251 41.60 3.86 10.85
CA THR A 251 42.34 4.40 9.70
C THR A 251 42.78 3.26 8.76
N PRO A 252 42.74 3.43 7.43
CA PRO A 252 43.20 2.43 6.45
C PRO A 252 44.61 1.92 6.71
#